data_AF-A0A9D6U8H9-F1
#
_entry.id   AF-A0A9D6U8H9-F1
#
_cell.length_a   1.000
_cell.length_b   1.000
_cell.length_c   1.000
_cell.angle_alpha   90.00
_cell.angle_beta   90.00
_cell.angle_gamma   90.00
#
_symmetry.space_group_name_H-M   'P 1'
#
loop_
_entity.id
_entity.type
_entity.pdbx_description
1 polymer ?
#
loop_
_entity_poly.entity_id
_entity_poly.type
_entity_poly.pdbx_seq_one_letter_code
_entity_poly.pdbx_strand_id
1 'polypeptide(L)'
;MEQLIHSLLLALHNIALVGCAAAPFYNRNLVISRSQYGAKLLYELDKVVEDTLQGNAPYCIFFIATLFITGFGMPLNHYFFHGAFKEISTVAMIAGIIKLLFIFGMVVIMTIIFLKINPELKKIFSGFTKNVLPDATIEAKFFKLRKRRKYLCEICLVFVIIILVSSAFLGFNMN
;
A
#
# COMPACT_ATOMS: atom_id res chain seq x y z
N MET A 1 -14.25 27.60 11.41
CA MET A 1 -14.64 26.52 10.47
C MET A 1 -13.42 25.88 9.82
N GLU A 2 -12.50 26.66 9.25
CA GLU A 2 -11.25 26.14 8.63
C GLU A 2 -10.48 25.15 9.52
N GLN A 3 -10.18 25.52 10.77
CA GLN A 3 -9.43 24.66 11.70
C GLN A 3 -10.14 23.34 11.98
N LEU A 4 -11.47 23.35 12.12
CA LEU A 4 -12.25 22.12 12.35
C LEU A 4 -12.19 21.18 11.15
N ILE A 5 -12.31 21.72 9.93
CA ILE A 5 -12.16 20.94 8.70
C ILE A 5 -10.73 20.41 8.58
N HIS A 6 -9.74 21.24 8.87
CA HIS A 6 -8.33 20.84 8.85
C HIS A 6 -8.04 19.70 9.83
N SER A 7 -8.51 19.81 11.09
CA SER A 7 -8.35 18.76 12.10
C SER A 7 -9.01 17.45 11.68
N LEU A 8 -10.20 17.51 11.08
CA LEU A 8 -10.89 16.32 10.57
C LEU A 8 -10.11 15.66 9.42
N LEU A 9 -9.66 16.46 8.45
CA LEU A 9 -8.86 15.97 7.32
C LEU A 9 -7.56 15.33 7.81
N LEU A 10 -6.87 15.97 8.76
CA LEU A 10 -5.63 15.45 9.35
C LEU A 10 -5.87 14.14 10.11
N ALA A 11 -6.94 14.06 10.91
CA ALA A 11 -7.29 12.84 11.63
C ALA A 11 -7.56 11.67 10.67
N LEU A 12 -8.37 11.89 9.63
CA LEU A 12 -8.65 10.89 8.60
C LEU A 12 -7.38 10.50 7.81
N HIS A 13 -6.53 11.48 7.48
CA HIS A 13 -5.25 11.23 6.80
C HIS A 13 -4.36 10.30 7.63
N ASN A 14 -4.22 10.56 8.93
CA ASN A 14 -3.38 9.76 9.83
C ASN A 14 -3.93 8.34 10.01
N ILE A 15 -5.24 8.18 10.16
CA ILE A 15 -5.86 6.84 10.24
C ILE A 15 -5.60 6.06 8.94
N ALA A 16 -5.81 6.70 7.80
CA ALA A 16 -5.58 6.08 6.50
C ALA A 16 -4.09 5.75 6.27
N LEU A 17 -3.19 6.57 6.78
CA LEU A 17 -1.75 6.35 6.72
C LEU A 17 -1.34 5.09 7.47
N VAL A 18 -1.82 4.93 8.71
CA VAL A 18 -1.59 3.73 9.52
C VAL A 18 -2.16 2.50 8.82
N GLY A 19 -3.39 2.56 8.30
CA GLY A 19 -4.01 1.46 7.56
C GLY A 19 -3.23 1.07 6.30
N CYS A 20 -2.77 2.07 5.54
CA CYS A 20 -1.98 1.87 4.33
C CYS A 20 -0.61 1.23 4.61
N ALA A 21 0.04 1.60 5.72
CA ALA A 21 1.32 1.04 6.15
C ALA A 21 1.20 -0.37 6.77
N ALA A 22 0.08 -0.64 7.46
CA ALA A 22 -0.15 -1.90 8.17
C ALA A 22 -0.24 -3.09 7.21
N ALA A 23 -0.99 -2.96 6.11
CA ALA A 23 -1.20 -4.05 5.16
C ALA A 23 0.10 -4.62 4.54
N PRO A 24 1.02 -3.82 3.97
CA PRO A 24 2.29 -4.35 3.45
C PRO A 24 3.16 -4.97 4.56
N PHE A 25 3.14 -4.42 5.78
CA PHE A 25 3.87 -4.97 6.92
C PHE A 25 3.38 -6.38 7.31
N TYR A 26 2.08 -6.53 7.57
CA TYR A 26 1.50 -7.83 7.96
C TYR A 26 1.57 -8.85 6.83
N ASN A 27 1.25 -8.44 5.59
CA ASN A 27 1.31 -9.32 4.42
C ASN A 27 2.73 -9.85 4.18
N ARG A 28 3.75 -8.99 4.36
CA ARG A 28 5.15 -9.41 4.25
C ARG A 28 5.50 -10.44 5.31
N ASN A 29 5.14 -10.18 6.58
CA ASN A 29 5.42 -11.10 7.67
C ASN A 29 4.73 -12.45 7.46
N LEU A 30 3.47 -12.46 7.01
CA LEU A 30 2.74 -13.69 6.68
C LEU A 30 3.47 -14.52 5.60
N VAL A 31 3.94 -13.88 4.53
CA VAL A 31 4.68 -14.56 3.46
C VAL A 31 6.04 -15.09 3.96
N ILE A 32 6.71 -14.36 4.85
CA ILE A 32 7.97 -14.81 5.47
C ILE A 32 7.72 -16.03 6.35
N SER A 33 6.72 -16.00 7.24
CA SER A 33 6.35 -17.14 8.07
C SER A 33 5.99 -18.36 7.22
N ARG A 34 5.22 -18.17 6.13
CA ARG A 34 4.91 -19.27 5.19
C ARG A 34 6.15 -19.89 4.56
N SER A 35 7.23 -19.13 4.34
CA SER A 35 8.45 -19.65 3.71
C SER A 35 9.17 -20.73 4.55
N GLN A 36 8.90 -20.81 5.85
CA GLN A 36 9.45 -21.82 6.76
C GLN A 36 8.94 -23.24 6.46
N TYR A 37 7.79 -23.37 5.80
CA TYR A 37 7.17 -24.66 5.45
C TYR A 37 7.66 -25.24 4.11
N GLY A 38 8.71 -24.64 3.52
CA GLY A 38 9.30 -25.09 2.27
C GLY A 38 8.58 -24.62 1.01
N ALA A 39 9.16 -24.98 -0.14
CA ALA A 39 8.78 -24.48 -1.47
C ALA A 39 7.66 -25.29 -2.15
N LYS A 40 7.07 -26.29 -1.48
CA LYS A 40 5.97 -27.09 -2.01
C LYS A 40 4.63 -26.46 -1.68
N LEU A 41 3.65 -26.67 -2.55
CA LEU A 41 2.25 -26.28 -2.31
C LEU A 41 1.67 -27.09 -1.15
N LEU A 42 1.11 -26.40 -0.16
CA LEU A 42 0.35 -26.96 0.95
C LEU A 42 -1.04 -26.35 0.87
N TYR A 43 -1.98 -27.04 0.20
CA TYR A 43 -3.24 -26.44 -0.24
C TYR A 43 -3.99 -25.65 0.85
N GLU A 44 -4.21 -26.25 2.03
CA GLU A 44 -4.96 -25.59 3.12
C GLU A 44 -4.23 -24.34 3.64
N LEU A 45 -2.91 -24.45 3.83
CA LEU A 45 -2.09 -23.34 4.33
C LEU A 45 -2.00 -22.22 3.28
N ASP A 46 -1.73 -22.57 2.02
CA ASP A 46 -1.63 -21.61 0.94
C ASP A 46 -2.97 -20.96 0.62
N LYS A 47 -4.09 -21.67 0.79
CA LYS A 47 -5.43 -21.10 0.66
C LYS A 47 -5.65 -20.00 1.69
N VAL A 48 -5.41 -20.28 2.97
CA VAL A 48 -5.55 -19.28 4.03
C VAL A 48 -4.64 -18.07 3.78
N VAL A 49 -3.40 -18.30 3.35
CA VAL A 49 -2.47 -17.22 3.02
C VAL A 49 -2.97 -16.39 1.83
N GLU A 50 -3.37 -17.02 0.72
CA GLU A 50 -3.83 -16.31 -0.47
C GLU A 50 -5.16 -15.57 -0.24
N ASP A 51 -6.10 -16.17 0.46
CA ASP A 51 -7.38 -15.54 0.82
C ASP A 51 -7.15 -14.32 1.71
N THR A 52 -6.24 -14.40 2.69
CA THR A 52 -5.86 -13.26 3.54
C THR A 52 -5.22 -12.12 2.72
N LEU A 53 -4.26 -12.46 1.85
CA LEU A 53 -3.54 -11.47 1.05
C LEU A 53 -4.45 -10.78 0.01
N GLN A 54 -5.39 -11.51 -0.57
CA GLN A 54 -6.35 -10.97 -1.54
C GLN A 54 -7.48 -10.19 -0.84
N GLY A 55 -7.94 -10.64 0.33
CA GLY A 55 -8.93 -9.94 1.15
C GLY A 55 -8.47 -8.56 1.62
N ASN A 56 -7.16 -8.37 1.79
CA ASN A 56 -6.58 -7.09 2.18
C ASN A 56 -6.54 -6.04 1.05
N ALA A 57 -6.67 -6.45 -0.22
CA ALA A 57 -6.51 -5.57 -1.37
C ALA A 57 -7.49 -4.39 -1.43
N PRO A 58 -8.81 -4.56 -1.21
CA PRO A 58 -9.77 -3.46 -1.26
C PRO A 58 -9.51 -2.39 -0.19
N TYR A 59 -9.10 -2.80 1.01
CA TYR A 59 -8.78 -1.88 2.10
C TYR A 59 -7.58 -0.99 1.76
N CYS A 60 -6.54 -1.55 1.14
CA CYS A 60 -5.40 -0.75 0.70
C CYS A 60 -5.79 0.32 -0.33
N ILE A 61 -6.68 -0.01 -1.27
CA ILE A 61 -7.20 0.95 -2.26
C ILE A 61 -7.97 2.06 -1.56
N PHE A 62 -8.86 1.69 -0.62
CA PHE A 62 -9.63 2.65 0.16
C PHE A 62 -8.74 3.60 0.97
N PHE A 63 -7.73 3.09 1.66
CA PHE A 63 -6.81 3.92 2.43
C PHE A 63 -6.00 4.87 1.55
N ILE A 64 -5.55 4.43 0.37
CA ILE A 64 -4.85 5.32 -0.57
C ILE A 64 -5.77 6.40 -1.12
N ALA A 65 -6.99 6.05 -1.50
CA ALA A 65 -7.97 7.04 -1.95
C ALA A 65 -8.23 8.08 -0.85
N THR A 66 -8.37 7.62 0.40
CA THR A 66 -8.53 8.51 1.57
C THR A 66 -7.31 9.40 1.76
N LEU A 67 -6.09 8.86 1.68
CA LEU A 67 -4.84 9.63 1.76
C LEU A 67 -4.73 10.69 0.68
N PHE A 68 -5.15 10.37 -0.54
CA PHE A 68 -5.16 11.30 -1.66
C PHE A 68 -6.16 12.43 -1.42
N ILE A 69 -7.41 12.11 -1.10
CA ILE A 69 -8.48 13.09 -0.86
C ILE A 69 -8.11 14.01 0.31
N THR A 70 -7.68 13.43 1.43
CA THR A 70 -7.32 14.22 2.63
C THR A 70 -6.03 15.00 2.42
N GLY A 71 -5.06 14.44 1.69
CA GLY A 71 -3.79 15.07 1.35
C GLY A 71 -3.94 16.33 0.49
N PHE A 72 -4.81 16.28 -0.53
CA PHE A 72 -5.16 17.46 -1.33
C PHE A 72 -6.17 18.38 -0.63
N GLY A 73 -7.06 17.82 0.20
CA GLY A 73 -8.05 18.58 0.95
C GLY A 73 -7.42 19.58 1.92
N MET A 74 -6.29 19.22 2.56
CA MET A 74 -5.62 20.11 3.52
C MET A 74 -5.14 21.46 2.92
N PRO A 75 -4.35 21.50 1.83
CA PRO A 75 -3.95 22.76 1.20
C PRO A 75 -5.12 23.49 0.53
N LEU A 76 -6.08 22.76 -0.06
CA LEU A 76 -7.27 23.37 -0.66
C LEU A 76 -8.20 24.01 0.38
N ASN A 77 -8.30 23.44 1.58
CA ASN A 77 -9.04 24.03 2.69
C ASN A 77 -8.48 25.42 3.02
N HIS A 78 -7.16 25.55 3.14
CA HIS A 78 -6.55 26.86 3.39
C HIS A 78 -6.81 27.85 2.24
N TYR A 79 -6.62 27.40 1.00
CA TYR A 79 -6.90 28.21 -0.19
C TYR A 79 -8.35 28.72 -0.22
N PHE A 80 -9.32 27.88 0.14
CA PHE A 80 -10.73 28.25 0.16
C PHE A 80 -11.04 29.36 1.18
N PHE A 81 -10.40 29.36 2.35
CA PHE A 81 -10.66 30.36 3.39
C PHE A 81 -9.82 31.63 3.26
N HIS A 82 -8.64 31.59 2.64
CA HIS A 82 -7.70 32.73 2.59
C HIS A 82 -7.43 33.24 1.16
N GLY A 83 -7.93 32.56 0.13
CA GLY A 83 -7.70 32.91 -1.28
C GLY A 83 -6.27 32.66 -1.79
N ALA A 84 -5.41 32.10 -0.94
CA ALA A 84 -4.01 31.82 -1.24
C ALA A 84 -3.57 30.51 -0.60
N PHE A 85 -2.57 29.86 -1.19
CA PHE A 85 -1.92 28.72 -0.55
C PHE A 85 -1.02 29.19 0.58
N LYS A 86 -0.91 28.38 1.63
CA LYS A 86 -0.02 28.68 2.75
C LYS A 86 1.41 28.74 2.25
N GLU A 87 2.17 29.75 2.65
CA GLU A 87 3.60 29.79 2.36
C GLU A 87 4.28 28.56 2.96
N ILE A 88 5.11 27.91 2.15
CA ILE A 88 5.85 26.72 2.54
C ILE A 88 7.34 27.00 2.40
N SER A 89 8.14 26.52 3.35
CA SER A 89 9.59 26.59 3.24
C SER A 89 10.08 25.75 2.07
N THR A 90 11.27 26.09 1.54
CA THR A 90 11.95 25.28 0.51
C THR A 90 12.12 23.82 0.97
N VAL A 91 12.37 23.60 2.26
CA VAL A 91 12.48 22.26 2.86
C VAL A 91 11.14 21.51 2.79
N ALA A 92 10.04 22.16 3.20
CA ALA A 92 8.71 21.57 3.11
C ALA A 92 8.29 21.29 1.66
N MET A 93 8.68 22.17 0.72
CA MET A 93 8.42 21.98 -0.71
C MET A 93 9.15 20.75 -1.26
N ILE A 94 10.46 20.62 -1.00
CA ILE A 94 11.25 19.46 -1.42
C ILE A 94 10.68 18.18 -0.81
N ALA A 95 10.37 18.21 0.50
CA ALA A 95 9.74 17.08 1.18
C ALA A 95 8.39 16.69 0.57
N GLY A 96 7.59 17.67 0.16
CA GLY A 96 6.34 17.48 -0.56
C GLY A 96 6.52 16.81 -1.92
N ILE A 97 7.51 17.25 -2.71
CA ILE A 97 7.84 16.64 -4.01
C ILE A 97 8.27 15.18 -3.83
N ILE A 98 9.18 14.92 -2.88
CA ILE A 98 9.62 13.56 -2.54
C ILE A 98 8.40 12.71 -2.17
N LYS A 99 7.56 13.18 -1.26
CA LYS A 99 6.35 12.49 -0.84
C LYS A 99 5.46 12.13 -2.03
N LEU A 100 5.18 13.07 -2.93
CA LEU A 100 4.35 12.85 -4.11
C LEU A 100 4.95 11.82 -5.08
N LEU A 101 6.25 11.88 -5.34
CA LEU A 101 6.95 10.91 -6.19
C LEU A 101 6.81 9.48 -5.65
N PHE A 102 7.02 9.30 -4.35
CA PHE A 102 6.91 7.98 -3.72
C PHE A 102 5.46 7.49 -3.61
N ILE A 103 4.48 8.38 -3.39
CA ILE A 103 3.04 8.04 -3.46
C ILE A 103 2.69 7.55 -4.87
N PHE A 104 3.13 8.26 -5.91
CA PHE A 104 2.89 7.85 -7.29
C PHE A 104 3.51 6.47 -7.59
N GLY A 105 4.75 6.25 -7.13
CA GLY A 105 5.40 4.95 -7.21
C GLY A 105 4.61 3.83 -6.53
N MET A 106 4.04 4.07 -5.35
CA MET A 106 3.18 3.10 -4.66
C MET A 106 1.92 2.77 -5.45
N VAL A 107 1.24 3.79 -6.00
CA VAL A 107 0.03 3.60 -6.81
C VAL A 107 0.33 2.72 -8.02
N VAL A 108 1.46 2.96 -8.71
CA VAL A 108 1.90 2.13 -9.84
C VAL A 108 2.12 0.67 -9.40
N ILE A 109 2.88 0.46 -8.32
CA ILE A 109 3.15 -0.88 -7.79
C ILE A 109 1.86 -1.62 -7.44
N MET A 110 0.93 -0.94 -6.77
CA MET A 110 -0.33 -1.55 -6.34
C MET A 110 -1.26 -1.84 -7.50
N THR A 111 -1.26 -0.98 -8.52
CA THR A 111 -1.99 -1.24 -9.78
C THR A 111 -1.47 -2.53 -10.43
N ILE A 112 -0.15 -2.74 -10.47
CA ILE A 112 0.45 -3.98 -10.98
C ILE A 112 0.05 -5.18 -10.13
N ILE A 113 0.09 -5.08 -8.80
CA ILE A 113 -0.28 -6.17 -7.90
C ILE A 113 -1.76 -6.54 -8.08
N PHE A 114 -2.66 -5.57 -8.01
CA PHE A 114 -4.10 -5.82 -7.96
C PHE A 114 -4.73 -6.13 -9.31
N LEU A 115 -4.25 -5.52 -10.40
CA LEU A 115 -4.86 -5.72 -11.72
C LEU A 115 -4.16 -6.82 -12.55
N LYS A 116 -2.91 -7.17 -12.23
CA LYS A 116 -2.16 -8.19 -12.97
C LYS A 116 -1.84 -9.42 -12.14
N ILE A 117 -1.14 -9.25 -11.01
CA ILE A 117 -0.58 -10.39 -10.27
C ILE A 117 -1.65 -11.16 -9.48
N ASN A 118 -2.49 -10.46 -8.70
CA ASN A 118 -3.51 -11.10 -7.86
C ASN A 118 -4.57 -11.86 -8.69
N PRO A 119 -5.11 -11.32 -9.80
CA PRO A 119 -6.05 -12.06 -10.64
C PRO A 119 -5.42 -13.32 -11.25
N GLU A 120 -4.16 -13.24 -11.70
CA GLU A 120 -3.45 -14.39 -12.25
C GLU A 120 -3.17 -15.46 -11.19
N LEU A 121 -2.76 -15.05 -9.99
CA LEU A 121 -2.59 -15.95 -8.84
C LEU A 121 -3.91 -16.64 -8.47
N LYS A 122 -5.01 -15.90 -8.41
CA LYS A 122 -6.34 -16.45 -8.12
C LYS A 122 -6.77 -17.48 -9.16
N LYS A 123 -6.55 -17.19 -10.45
CA LYS A 123 -6.86 -18.09 -11.56
C LYS A 123 -6.04 -19.39 -11.50
N ILE A 124 -4.75 -19.30 -11.19
CA ILE A 124 -3.89 -20.49 -11.05
C ILE A 124 -4.31 -21.29 -9.81
N PHE A 125 -4.51 -20.61 -8.68
CA PHE A 125 -4.84 -21.26 -7.41
C PHE A 125 -6.19 -21.98 -7.43
N SER A 126 -7.19 -21.45 -8.15
CA SER A 126 -8.49 -22.13 -8.32
C SER A 126 -8.40 -23.46 -9.07
N GLY A 127 -7.32 -23.67 -9.83
CA GLY A 127 -7.06 -24.96 -10.50
C GLY A 127 -6.41 -26.01 -9.60
N PHE A 128 -5.94 -25.64 -8.41
CA PHE A 128 -5.37 -26.60 -7.46
C PHE A 128 -6.46 -27.25 -6.61
N THR A 129 -6.30 -28.55 -6.34
CA THR A 129 -7.20 -29.30 -5.46
C THR A 129 -6.38 -30.05 -4.43
N LYS A 130 -7.01 -30.39 -3.30
CA LYS A 130 -6.35 -31.05 -2.16
C LYS A 130 -5.82 -32.46 -2.48
N ASN A 131 -6.47 -33.15 -3.43
CA ASN A 131 -6.26 -34.58 -3.68
C ASN A 131 -5.44 -34.86 -4.94
N VAL A 132 -5.08 -33.84 -5.71
CA VAL A 132 -4.34 -33.99 -6.97
C VAL A 132 -3.04 -33.21 -6.87
N LEU A 133 -1.92 -33.88 -7.13
CA LEU A 133 -0.63 -33.21 -7.25
C LEU A 133 -0.69 -32.20 -8.42
N PRO A 134 -0.37 -30.93 -8.17
CA PRO A 134 -0.36 -29.93 -9.23
C PRO A 134 0.66 -30.30 -10.31
N ASP A 135 0.39 -29.87 -11.55
CA ASP A 135 1.43 -29.88 -12.57
C ASP A 135 2.61 -28.99 -12.14
N ALA A 136 3.83 -29.53 -12.25
CA ALA A 136 5.05 -28.88 -11.81
C ALA A 136 5.30 -27.53 -12.51
N THR A 137 4.86 -27.39 -13.78
CA THR A 137 5.02 -26.13 -14.52
C THR A 137 4.09 -25.03 -13.98
N ILE A 138 2.86 -25.40 -13.64
CA ILE A 138 1.85 -24.49 -13.07
C ILE A 138 2.24 -24.11 -11.64
N GLU A 139 2.71 -25.07 -10.84
CA GLU A 139 3.21 -24.81 -9.48
C GLU A 139 4.41 -23.85 -9.49
N ALA A 140 5.39 -24.07 -10.37
CA ALA A 140 6.54 -23.18 -10.51
C ALA A 140 6.12 -21.76 -10.92
N LYS A 141 5.15 -21.64 -11.84
CA LYS A 141 4.59 -20.34 -12.23
C LYS A 141 3.89 -19.64 -11.07
N PHE A 142 3.11 -20.37 -10.27
CA PHE A 142 2.45 -19.86 -9.07
C PHE A 142 3.45 -19.26 -8.07
N PHE A 143 4.49 -20.02 -7.70
CA PHE A 143 5.51 -19.53 -6.77
C PHE A 143 6.34 -18.37 -7.33
N LYS A 144 6.60 -18.34 -8.64
CA LYS A 144 7.26 -17.19 -9.31
C LYS A 144 6.43 -15.91 -9.16
N LEU A 145 5.12 -15.99 -9.37
CA LEU A 145 4.21 -14.85 -9.19
C LEU A 145 4.13 -14.41 -7.72
N ARG A 146 4.07 -15.35 -6.77
CA ARG A 146 4.12 -15.02 -5.33
C ARG A 146 5.40 -14.31 -4.94
N LYS A 147 6.56 -14.78 -5.44
CA LYS A 147 7.86 -14.13 -5.22
C LYS A 147 7.85 -12.70 -5.77
N ARG A 148 7.31 -12.51 -6.98
CA ARG A 148 7.17 -11.18 -7.58
C ARG A 148 6.26 -10.27 -6.75
N ARG A 149 5.12 -10.76 -6.27
CA ARG A 149 4.22 -10.00 -5.39
C ARG A 149 4.94 -9.59 -4.11
N LYS A 150 5.63 -10.52 -3.45
CA LYS A 150 6.42 -10.24 -2.23
C LYS A 150 7.41 -9.11 -2.46
N TYR A 151 8.21 -9.20 -3.52
CA TYR A 151 9.21 -8.20 -3.87
C TYR A 151 8.60 -6.81 -4.09
N LEU A 152 7.48 -6.74 -4.81
CA LEU A 152 6.76 -5.47 -5.01
C LEU A 152 6.18 -4.91 -3.71
N CYS A 153 5.65 -5.75 -2.82
CA CYS A 153 5.22 -5.32 -1.49
C CYS A 153 6.38 -4.80 -0.64
N GLU A 154 7.58 -5.38 -0.75
CA GLU A 154 8.78 -4.90 -0.05
C GLU A 154 9.23 -3.52 -0.55
N ILE A 155 9.21 -3.29 -1.87
CA ILE A 155 9.46 -1.95 -2.42
C ILE A 155 8.40 -0.96 -1.93
N CYS A 156 7.12 -1.37 -1.94
CA CYS A 156 6.01 -0.55 -1.46
C CYS A 156 6.20 -0.15 0.01
N LEU A 157 6.68 -1.06 0.87
CA LEU A 157 6.99 -0.78 2.26
C LEU A 157 8.11 0.28 2.40
N VAL A 158 9.17 0.19 1.58
CA VAL A 158 10.22 1.21 1.56
C VAL A 158 9.67 2.58 1.17
N PHE A 159 8.78 2.63 0.16
CA PHE A 159 8.15 3.88 -0.26
C PHE A 159 7.30 4.49 0.84
N VAL A 160 6.51 3.69 1.57
CA VAL A 160 5.73 4.14 2.74
C VAL A 160 6.64 4.76 3.79
N ILE A 161 7.78 4.14 4.10
CA ILE A 161 8.73 4.68 5.09
C ILE A 161 9.26 6.05 4.63
N ILE A 162 9.63 6.19 3.36
CA ILE A 162 10.11 7.47 2.82
C ILE A 162 9.01 8.54 2.86
N ILE A 163 7.75 8.17 2.61
CA ILE A 163 6.60 9.06 2.74
C ILE A 163 6.41 9.51 4.18
N LEU A 164 6.54 8.60 5.15
CA LEU A 164 6.42 8.92 6.59
C LEU A 164 7.52 9.88 7.03
N VAL A 165 8.77 9.58 6.68
CA VAL A 165 9.92 10.42 7.02
C VAL A 165 9.80 11.80 6.37
N SER A 166 9.50 11.87 5.07
CA SER A 166 9.33 13.15 4.38
C SER A 166 8.15 13.97 4.93
N SER A 167 7.09 13.32 5.40
CA SER A 167 5.94 14.00 6.01
C SER A 167 6.29 14.77 7.28
N ALA A 168 7.29 14.32 8.06
CA ALA A 168 7.76 15.04 9.25
C ALA A 168 8.34 16.42 8.90
N PHE A 169 8.88 16.59 7.69
CA PHE A 169 9.46 17.84 7.23
C PHE A 169 8.45 18.83 6.65
N LEU A 170 7.19 18.40 6.44
CA LEU A 170 6.13 19.29 5.96
C LEU A 170 5.70 20.33 7.01
N GLY A 171 5.97 20.06 8.29
CA GLY A 171 5.69 21.00 9.38
C GLY A 171 6.73 22.10 9.56
N PHE A 172 7.87 22.05 8.84
CA PHE A 172 8.91 23.06 8.97
C PHE A 172 8.47 24.39 8.36
N ASN A 173 8.33 25.40 9.23
CA ASN A 173 7.88 26.77 8.98
C ASN A 173 6.37 26.97 8.77
N MET A 174 5.51 26.25 9.53
CA MET A 174 4.16 26.77 9.80
C MET A 174 4.22 27.92 10.83
N ASN A 175 4.97 28.98 10.55
CA ASN A 175 4.83 30.28 11.21
C ASN A 175 3.84 31.14 10.42
#